data_AF-A0A9D7NYM4-F1
#
_entry.id   AF-A0A9D7NYM4-F1
#
_cell.length_a   1.000
_cell.length_b   1.000
_cell.length_c   1.000
_cell.angle_alpha   90.00
_cell.angle_beta   90.00
_cell.angle_gamma   90.00
#
_symmetry.space_group_name_H-M   'P 1'
#
loop_
_entity.id
_entity.type
_entity.pdbx_description
1 polymer ?
#
loop_
_entity_poly.entity_id
_entity_poly.type
_entity_poly.pdbx_seq_one_letter_code
_entity_poly.pdbx_strand_id
1 'polypeptide(L)' 'MKKVLVVLAAAAFVMTLPSCKKCSTCKYTYDFLGTQTTYTYPETCGKKKDVEAYEDACAAAATLAGGSCTCDKS' A
#
# COMPACT_ATOMS: atom_id res chain seq x y z
N MET A 1 20.37 -35.81 -32.95
CA MET A 1 20.43 -34.39 -32.50
C MET A 1 19.02 -33.80 -32.39
N LYS A 2 18.12 -34.38 -31.57
CA LYS A 2 16.70 -33.96 -31.45
C LYS A 2 16.28 -33.63 -30.01
N LYS A 3 17.20 -33.71 -29.05
CA LYS A 3 16.90 -33.59 -27.60
C LYS A 3 17.21 -32.21 -27.01
N VAL A 4 17.74 -31.27 -27.79
CA VAL A 4 18.19 -29.95 -27.30
C VAL A 4 17.10 -28.88 -27.39
N LEU A 5 16.04 -29.11 -28.17
CA LEU A 5 14.97 -28.13 -28.38
C LEU A 5 13.95 -28.02 -27.23
N VAL A 6 13.93 -28.99 -26.30
CA VAL A 6 12.89 -29.02 -25.24
C VAL A 6 13.30 -28.21 -24.01
N VAL A 7 14.60 -27.95 -23.81
CA VAL A 7 15.09 -27.27 -22.60
C VAL A 7 14.93 -25.75 -22.66
N LEU A 8 14.77 -25.16 -23.86
CA LEU A 8 14.61 -23.70 -24.01
C LEU A 8 13.19 -23.19 -23.74
N ALA A 9 12.18 -24.06 -23.69
CA ALA A 9 10.79 -23.64 -23.51
C ALA A 9 10.38 -23.38 -22.05
N ALA A 10 11.19 -23.83 -21.07
CA ALA A 10 10.85 -23.71 -19.65
C ALA A 10 11.28 -22.38 -19.00
N ALA A 11 12.06 -21.54 -19.69
CA ALA A 11 12.63 -20.31 -19.13
C ALA A 11 11.76 -19.06 -19.31
N ALA A 12 10.63 -19.14 -20.03
CA ALA A 12 9.82 -17.98 -20.38
C ALA A 12 8.59 -17.73 -19.48
N PHE A 13 8.40 -18.53 -18.43
CA PHE A 13 7.20 -18.47 -17.56
C PHE A 13 7.47 -17.87 -16.17
N VAL A 14 8.44 -16.95 -16.08
CA VAL A 14 8.61 -16.11 -14.90
C VAL A 14 8.38 -14.67 -15.37
N MET A 15 7.60 -13.89 -14.62
CA MET A 15 7.43 -12.42 -14.74
C MET A 15 6.12 -11.85 -15.27
N THR A 16 5.00 -12.56 -15.15
CA THR A 16 3.70 -11.86 -15.06
C THR A 16 2.89 -12.37 -13.87
N LEU A 17 3.49 -12.34 -12.68
CA LEU A 17 2.66 -12.23 -11.49
C LEU A 17 1.95 -10.88 -11.63
N PRO A 18 0.60 -10.83 -11.69
CA PRO A 18 -0.11 -9.56 -11.59
C PRO A 18 0.39 -8.97 -10.28
N SER A 19 1.17 -7.90 -10.37
CA SER A 19 1.61 -7.17 -9.20
C SER A 19 0.32 -6.73 -8.52
N CYS A 20 -0.10 -7.45 -7.48
CA CYS A 20 -1.20 -7.08 -6.61
C CYS A 20 -0.84 -5.68 -6.13
N LYS A 21 -1.42 -4.67 -6.78
CA LYS A 21 -1.29 -3.29 -6.33
C LYS A 21 -1.91 -3.31 -4.95
N LYS A 22 -1.08 -3.07 -3.93
CA LYS A 22 -1.62 -2.87 -2.60
C LYS A 22 -2.32 -1.53 -2.63
N CYS A 23 -3.55 -1.49 -2.15
CA CYS A 23 -4.27 -0.26 -1.97
C CYS A 23 -4.38 0.01 -0.47
N SER A 24 -4.26 1.27 -0.08
CA SER A 24 -4.56 1.67 1.29
C SER A 24 -5.28 3.00 1.31
N THR A 25 -6.27 3.09 2.20
CA THR A 25 -7.00 4.31 2.52
C THR A 25 -6.78 4.61 4.00
N CYS A 26 -6.14 5.73 4.30
CA CYS A 26 -5.88 6.15 5.68
C CYS A 26 -6.90 7.17 6.18
N LYS A 27 -7.23 7.08 7.46
CA LYS A 27 -8.11 7.97 8.19
C LYS A 27 -7.33 8.60 9.31
N TYR A 28 -7.33 9.93 9.37
CA TYR A 28 -6.73 10.70 10.43
C TYR A 28 -7.80 11.26 11.36
N THR A 29 -7.72 10.90 12.62
CA THR A 29 -8.68 11.29 13.65
C THR A 29 -7.99 12.19 14.68
N TYR A 30 -8.58 13.34 14.97
CA TYR A 30 -8.04 14.30 15.94
C TYR A 30 -9.15 14.92 16.77
N ASP A 31 -8.83 15.35 17.98
CA ASP A 31 -9.76 16.13 18.79
C ASP A 31 -9.71 17.60 18.36
N PHE A 32 -10.87 18.15 18.03
CA PHE A 32 -11.03 19.57 17.79
C PHE A 32 -12.14 20.11 18.67
N LEU A 33 -11.77 20.92 19.67
CA LEU A 33 -12.69 21.52 20.64
C LEU A 33 -13.54 20.47 21.39
N GLY A 34 -12.96 19.32 21.76
CA GLY A 34 -13.67 18.25 22.46
C GLY A 34 -14.55 17.39 21.56
N THR A 35 -14.50 17.60 20.24
CA THR A 35 -15.18 16.77 19.25
C THR A 35 -14.15 16.01 18.43
N GLN A 36 -14.26 14.69 18.43
CA GLN A 36 -13.41 13.83 17.62
C GLN A 36 -13.78 13.97 16.13
N THR A 37 -12.89 14.58 15.36
CA THR A 37 -13.04 14.78 13.91
C THR A 37 -12.19 13.76 13.17
N THR A 38 -12.76 13.13 12.15
CA THR A 38 -12.03 12.16 11.30
C THR A 38 -11.99 12.64 9.86
N TYR A 39 -10.79 12.74 9.31
CA TYR A 39 -10.52 13.02 7.91
C TYR A 39 -10.08 11.74 7.20
N THR A 40 -10.71 11.43 6.07
CA THR A 40 -10.33 10.27 5.24
C THR A 40 -9.50 10.76 4.06
N TYR A 41 -8.26 10.29 3.97
CA TYR A 41 -7.39 10.55 2.83
C TYR A 41 -7.83 9.73 1.61
N PRO A 42 -7.48 10.16 0.39
CA PRO A 42 -7.74 9.38 -0.82
C PRO A 42 -6.98 8.05 -0.80
N GLU A 43 -7.58 7.03 -1.42
CA GLU A 43 -6.95 5.72 -1.61
C GLU A 43 -5.65 5.86 -2.42
N THR A 44 -4.60 5.19 -1.95
CA THR A 44 -3.33 5.08 -2.66
C THR A 44 -3.05 3.64 -3.02
N CYS A 45 -2.98 3.34 -4.32
CA CYS A 45 -2.67 2.03 -4.86
C CYS A 45 -1.31 2.01 -5.55
N GLY A 46 -0.44 1.07 -5.22
CA GLY A 46 0.89 1.05 -5.82
C GLY A 46 1.79 -0.09 -5.38
N LYS A 47 3.10 0.16 -5.46
CA LYS A 47 4.09 -0.77 -4.92
C LYS A 47 3.95 -0.76 -3.41
N LYS A 48 4.23 -1.90 -2.77
CA LYS A 48 4.21 -2.04 -1.31
C LYS A 48 4.93 -0.88 -0.60
N LYS A 49 6.12 -0.48 -1.08
CA LYS A 49 6.90 0.63 -0.51
C LYS A 49 6.19 1.98 -0.59
N ASP A 50 5.47 2.25 -1.68
CA ASP A 50 4.77 3.53 -1.87
C ASP A 50 3.56 3.61 -0.92
N VAL A 51 2.86 2.49 -0.75
CA VAL A 51 1.73 2.37 0.19
C VAL A 51 2.21 2.45 1.64
N GLU A 52 3.31 1.78 1.98
CA GLU A 52 3.91 1.87 3.32
C GLU A 52 4.34 3.30 3.64
N ALA A 53 4.98 4.01 2.70
CA ALA A 53 5.33 5.41 2.89
C ALA A 53 4.11 6.33 3.11
N TYR A 54 2.99 6.03 2.45
CA TYR A 54 1.72 6.74 2.66
C TYR A 54 1.13 6.46 4.05
N GLU A 55 1.15 5.20 4.52
CA GLU A 55 0.72 4.82 5.87
C GLU A 55 1.60 5.48 6.94
N ASP A 56 2.92 5.46 6.75
CA ASP A 56 3.90 6.09 7.64
C ASP A 56 3.71 7.60 7.73
N ALA A 57 3.42 8.27 6.60
CA ALA A 57 3.14 9.70 6.57
C ALA A 57 1.89 10.06 7.39
N CYS A 58 0.84 9.24 7.33
CA CYS A 58 -0.37 9.43 8.13
C CYS A 58 -0.10 9.20 9.63
N ALA A 59 0.68 8.18 10.00
CA ALA A 59 1.08 7.94 11.37
C ALA A 59 1.95 9.08 11.95
N ALA A 60 2.87 9.61 11.14
CA ALA A 60 3.70 10.75 11.50
C ALA A 60 2.85 12.02 11.70
N ALA A 61 1.91 12.28 10.80
CA ALA A 61 0.96 13.39 10.94
C ALA A 61 0.14 13.28 12.23
N ALA A 62 -0.33 12.07 12.55
CA ALA A 62 -1.07 11.81 13.77
C ALA A 62 -0.24 12.05 15.04
N THR A 63 1.02 11.62 15.02
CA THR A 63 1.96 11.86 16.14
C THR A 63 2.22 13.35 16.35
N LEU A 64 2.38 14.12 15.28
CA LEU A 64 2.66 15.56 15.35
C LEU A 64 1.47 16.39 15.83
N ALA A 65 0.27 16.01 15.41
CA ALA A 65 -0.94 16.78 15.68
C ALA A 65 -1.79 16.22 16.86
N GLY A 66 -1.28 15.20 17.57
CA GLY A 66 -1.92 14.65 18.76
C GLY A 66 -3.19 13.83 18.45
N GLY A 67 -3.27 13.26 17.25
CA GLY A 67 -4.38 12.43 16.81
C GLY A 67 -4.00 10.95 16.66
N SER A 68 -4.85 10.18 15.98
CA SER A 68 -4.60 8.80 15.59
C SER A 68 -4.75 8.64 14.07
N CYS A 69 -3.96 7.75 13.49
CA CYS A 69 -4.12 7.34 12.10
C CYS A 69 -4.54 5.87 12.03
N THR A 70 -5.55 5.57 11.23
CA THR A 70 -6.02 4.20 10.94
C THR A 70 -6.04 3.97 9.43
N CYS A 71 -5.35 2.96 8.94
CA CYS A 71 -5.30 2.65 7.51
C CYS A 71 -5.97 1.32 7.18
N ASP A 72 -6.95 1.35 6.29
CA ASP A 72 -7.61 0.18 5.72
C ASP A 72 -6.84 -0.25 4.47
N LYS A 73 -6.46 -1.53 4.39
CA LYS A 73 -5.76 -2.11 3.23
C LYS A 73 -6.77 -2.87 2.36
N SER A 74 -6.62 -2.78 1.04
CA SER A 74 -7.44 -3.48 0.04
C SER A 74 -6.58 -4.25 -0.96
#